data_AF-A0A9P9Y8T9-F1
#
_entry.id   AF-A0A9P9Y8T9-F1
#
_cell.length_a   1.000
_cell.length_b   1.000
_cell.length_c   1.000
_cell.angle_alpha   90.00
_cell.angle_beta   90.00
_cell.angle_gamma   90.00
#
_symmetry.space_group_name_H-M   'P 1'
#
loop_
_entity.id
_entity.type
_entity.pdbx_description
1 polymer ?
#
loop_
_entity_poly.entity_id
_entity_poly.type
_entity_poly.pdbx_seq_one_letter_code
_entity_poly.pdbx_strand_id
1 'polypeptide(L)'
;MTLRLEHSATHSQPPQTAYHKVYPAPSAWPPISYPNIIFYSHSRIAKAANNRLRRTSTKDTQARKVLLKKQTQLRRRAKEVRRARKVFDEINNIYTPKAYQAKMLSTAAAADPGPFKEDLSNQLLCPDCKTFPPDLVEEYSSGDMNGDDPSRVGGTMDEFSDVQQLSTSVAFSESKAHKALARNQNNASNDKGSKSLQEGYRAIVSYCEAFHAGTNIQNAAKHVFKLVEKEKGFKGKPQEVLVAGAIQVAFRQNNATRSFKEIYDLTGVPKKDAGIMFKKITAFVKKVKAEGRTGVGLDNVANFESRTTSAGEYCARFTSRLGFKQTNLIAKLAKSIAEQSQNSVHIGGRSPLSIAAACIYMACHAVGEPKSSAAIAEKCGVSDGTIKTTYKFLYAMRDQIIQPEWVSQGARVDRVPGIHN
;
A
#
# COMPACT_ATOMS: atom_id res chain seq x y z
N MET A 1 -29.07 26.55 51.44
CA MET A 1 -27.65 26.17 51.62
C MET A 1 -27.38 25.00 50.69
N THR A 2 -26.97 25.28 49.43
CA THR A 2 -25.56 25.29 48.94
C THR A 2 -25.07 23.85 48.69
N LEU A 3 -24.74 23.34 47.49
CA LEU A 3 -24.16 23.88 46.24
C LEU A 3 -24.55 22.94 45.05
N ARG A 4 -24.80 23.39 43.80
CA ARG A 4 -23.86 23.85 42.73
C ARG A 4 -22.90 22.71 42.32
N LEU A 5 -22.78 22.24 41.06
CA LEU A 5 -22.40 22.90 39.79
C LEU A 5 -22.73 21.91 38.63
N GLU A 6 -23.44 22.27 37.55
CA GLU A 6 -22.96 22.93 36.33
C GLU A 6 -21.66 22.36 35.72
N HIS A 7 -21.79 21.79 34.50
CA HIS A 7 -20.77 21.97 33.46
C HIS A 7 -21.44 22.32 32.12
N SER A 8 -20.94 23.43 31.60
CA SER A 8 -21.29 24.16 30.40
C SER A 8 -20.25 23.92 29.30
N ALA A 9 -20.63 24.30 28.07
CA ALA A 9 -19.80 24.67 26.92
C ALA A 9 -18.99 23.54 26.23
N THR A 10 -19.30 23.12 24.98
CA THR A 10 -19.19 23.83 23.69
C THR A 10 -17.77 24.24 23.27
N HIS A 11 -17.14 23.41 22.42
CA HIS A 11 -16.28 23.83 21.30
C HIS A 11 -16.13 22.60 20.36
N SER A 12 -16.90 22.43 19.29
CA SER A 12 -16.84 23.08 17.97
C SER A 12 -15.48 23.00 17.28
N GLN A 13 -15.32 22.03 16.36
CA GLN A 13 -14.58 22.09 15.08
C GLN A 13 -14.91 20.81 14.26
N PRO A 14 -14.78 20.81 12.91
CA PRO A 14 -15.65 21.44 11.92
C PRO A 14 -16.33 20.40 11.00
N PRO A 15 -17.42 20.74 10.29
CA PRO A 15 -17.93 19.87 9.23
C PRO A 15 -16.98 19.87 8.03
N GLN A 16 -16.61 18.67 7.57
CA GLN A 16 -15.87 18.46 6.34
C GLN A 16 -16.73 18.94 5.16
N THR A 17 -16.26 19.98 4.50
CA THR A 17 -16.86 20.53 3.28
C THR A 17 -16.56 19.62 2.09
N ALA A 18 -17.55 18.82 1.68
CA ALA A 18 -17.54 18.17 0.38
C ALA A 18 -17.89 19.22 -0.69
N TYR A 19 -16.85 19.83 -1.28
CA TYR A 19 -16.96 20.63 -2.49
C TYR A 19 -17.23 19.72 -3.70
N HIS A 20 -18.46 19.66 -4.18
CA HIS A 20 -18.74 19.19 -5.54
C HIS A 20 -18.69 20.38 -6.52
N LYS A 21 -17.62 20.44 -7.31
CA LYS A 21 -17.57 21.27 -8.53
C LYS A 21 -18.53 20.70 -9.57
N VAL A 22 -19.62 21.41 -9.80
CA VAL A 22 -20.50 21.20 -10.96
C VAL A 22 -19.78 21.76 -12.19
N TYR A 23 -19.47 20.91 -13.17
CA TYR A 23 -19.08 21.37 -14.51
C TYR A 23 -20.35 21.53 -15.36
N PRO A 24 -20.56 22.67 -16.04
CA PRO A 24 -21.70 22.83 -16.95
C PRO A 24 -21.50 21.98 -18.21
N ALA A 25 -22.57 21.28 -18.62
CA ALA A 25 -22.62 20.54 -19.87
C ALA A 25 -22.48 21.49 -21.08
N PRO A 26 -21.65 21.18 -22.09
CA PRO A 26 -21.56 22.01 -23.29
C PRO A 26 -22.81 21.87 -24.16
N SER A 27 -23.31 23.04 -24.57
CA SER A 27 -24.41 23.27 -25.50
C SER A 27 -24.23 22.57 -26.85
N ALA A 28 -25.37 22.15 -27.41
CA ALA A 28 -25.54 21.53 -28.71
C ALA A 28 -24.78 22.23 -29.86
N TRP A 29 -24.18 21.43 -30.74
CA TRP A 29 -23.59 21.85 -32.00
C TRP A 29 -24.67 21.94 -33.10
N PRO A 30 -24.56 22.87 -34.07
CA PRO A 30 -25.55 23.06 -35.13
C PRO A 30 -25.47 21.97 -36.21
N PRO A 31 -26.57 21.67 -36.94
CA PRO A 31 -26.58 20.66 -37.98
C PRO A 31 -25.85 21.17 -39.25
N ILE A 32 -24.95 20.33 -39.78
CA ILE A 32 -24.26 20.57 -41.05
C ILE A 32 -25.11 19.96 -42.17
N SER A 33 -25.50 20.78 -43.15
CA SER A 33 -26.13 20.35 -44.39
C SER A 33 -25.10 19.76 -45.36
N TYR A 34 -25.39 18.61 -45.96
CA TYR A 34 -24.66 18.09 -47.14
C TYR A 34 -25.64 17.76 -48.28
N PRO A 35 -25.19 17.88 -49.55
CA PRO A 35 -26.06 17.96 -50.71
C PRO A 35 -26.54 16.59 -51.22
N ASN A 36 -27.66 16.62 -51.95
CA ASN A 36 -28.31 15.50 -52.62
C ASN A 36 -27.34 14.62 -53.43
N ILE A 37 -27.21 13.34 -53.04
CA ILE A 37 -26.59 12.30 -53.87
C ILE A 37 -27.72 11.39 -54.39
N ILE A 38 -27.85 11.40 -55.72
CA ILE A 38 -28.81 10.60 -56.50
C ILE A 38 -28.44 9.11 -56.40
N PHE A 39 -29.36 8.29 -55.85
CA PHE A 39 -29.23 6.83 -55.85
C PHE A 39 -29.55 6.25 -57.23
N TYR A 40 -28.52 5.82 -57.97
CA TYR A 40 -28.70 4.97 -59.15
C TYR A 40 -28.96 3.51 -58.74
N SER A 41 -30.13 3.01 -59.12
CA SER A 41 -30.61 1.64 -58.87
C SER A 41 -29.98 0.60 -59.81
N HIS A 42 -28.68 0.32 -59.69
CA HIS A 42 -27.97 -0.66 -60.53
C HIS A 42 -28.10 -2.15 -60.11
N SER A 43 -29.12 -2.55 -59.34
CA SER A 43 -29.22 -3.92 -58.82
C SER A 43 -29.82 -4.95 -59.80
N ARG A 44 -30.57 -4.52 -60.82
CA ARG A 44 -31.24 -5.44 -61.78
C ARG A 44 -30.41 -5.74 -63.04
N ILE A 45 -29.65 -4.76 -63.55
CA ILE A 45 -28.86 -4.92 -64.79
C ILE A 45 -27.63 -5.85 -64.57
N ALA A 46 -27.00 -5.80 -63.39
CA ALA A 46 -25.83 -6.62 -63.09
C ALA A 46 -26.13 -8.13 -62.93
N LYS A 47 -27.38 -8.51 -62.59
CA LYS A 47 -27.78 -9.92 -62.46
C LYS A 47 -28.00 -10.61 -63.81
N ALA A 48 -28.54 -9.88 -64.80
CA ALA A 48 -28.83 -10.45 -66.12
C ALA A 48 -27.55 -10.82 -66.91
N ALA A 49 -26.51 -9.98 -66.84
CA ALA A 49 -25.24 -10.25 -67.52
C ALA A 49 -24.48 -11.45 -66.93
N ASN A 50 -24.61 -11.69 -65.62
CA ASN A 50 -23.89 -12.75 -64.91
C ASN A 50 -24.42 -14.17 -65.20
N ASN A 51 -25.70 -14.28 -65.59
CA ASN A 51 -26.28 -15.56 -65.98
C ASN A 51 -25.92 -15.98 -67.41
N ARG A 52 -25.56 -15.04 -68.29
CA ARG A 52 -25.17 -15.33 -69.69
C ARG A 52 -23.80 -16.02 -69.80
N LEU A 53 -22.90 -15.81 -68.84
CA LEU A 53 -21.57 -16.41 -68.79
C LEU A 53 -21.55 -17.84 -68.21
N ARG A 54 -22.69 -18.39 -67.78
CA ARG A 54 -22.76 -19.70 -67.11
C ARG A 54 -23.02 -20.89 -68.05
N ARG A 55 -23.20 -20.67 -69.36
CA ARG A 55 -23.72 -21.72 -70.26
C ARG A 55 -22.90 -22.04 -71.53
N THR A 56 -21.76 -21.39 -71.79
CA THR A 56 -20.94 -21.73 -72.97
C THR A 56 -19.66 -22.44 -72.56
N SER A 57 -19.56 -23.73 -72.89
CA SER A 57 -18.32 -24.51 -72.84
C SER A 57 -17.49 -24.17 -74.08
N THR A 58 -16.53 -23.27 -73.95
CA THR A 58 -15.54 -23.00 -75.01
C THR A 58 -14.29 -23.85 -74.78
N LYS A 59 -13.79 -24.50 -75.84
CA LYS A 59 -12.59 -25.36 -75.80
C LYS A 59 -11.26 -24.57 -75.72
N ASP A 60 -11.31 -23.24 -75.74
CA ASP A 60 -10.14 -22.35 -75.67
C ASP A 60 -9.62 -22.12 -74.25
N THR A 61 -8.36 -22.53 -74.01
CA THR A 61 -7.69 -22.45 -72.71
C THR A 61 -7.41 -21.02 -72.25
N GLN A 62 -7.15 -20.08 -73.17
CA GLN A 62 -6.97 -18.67 -72.84
C GLN A 62 -8.28 -17.99 -72.42
N ALA A 63 -9.39 -18.24 -73.14
CA ALA A 63 -10.70 -17.71 -72.79
C ALA A 63 -11.16 -18.18 -71.40
N ARG A 64 -10.86 -19.44 -71.05
CA ARG A 64 -11.15 -20.01 -69.72
C ARG A 64 -10.35 -19.33 -68.60
N LYS A 65 -9.07 -19.00 -68.82
CA LYS A 65 -8.25 -18.25 -67.85
C LYS A 65 -8.79 -16.83 -67.61
N VAL A 66 -9.24 -16.15 -68.66
CA VAL A 66 -9.86 -14.82 -68.56
C VAL A 66 -11.19 -14.88 -67.79
N LEU A 67 -12.03 -15.87 -68.07
CA LEU A 67 -13.29 -16.08 -67.35
C LEU A 67 -13.06 -16.40 -65.87
N LEU A 68 -12.07 -17.26 -65.54
CA LEU A 68 -11.71 -17.57 -64.16
C LEU A 68 -11.19 -16.32 -63.41
N LYS A 69 -10.34 -15.50 -64.03
CA LYS A 69 -9.90 -14.21 -63.46
C LYS A 69 -11.07 -13.26 -63.22
N LYS A 70 -12.01 -13.16 -64.15
CA LYS A 70 -13.20 -12.31 -63.99
C LYS A 70 -14.13 -12.84 -62.90
N GLN A 71 -14.24 -14.16 -62.75
CA GLN A 71 -15.04 -14.81 -61.72
C GLN A 71 -14.45 -14.61 -60.31
N THR A 72 -13.12 -14.69 -60.15
CA THR A 72 -12.46 -14.40 -58.86
C THR A 72 -12.55 -12.91 -58.50
N GLN A 73 -12.44 -12.01 -59.48
CA GLN A 73 -12.64 -10.58 -59.29
C GLN A 73 -14.08 -10.24 -58.84
N LEU A 74 -15.09 -10.84 -59.48
CA LEU A 74 -16.50 -10.67 -59.09
C LEU A 74 -16.80 -11.26 -57.70
N ARG A 75 -16.18 -12.39 -57.34
CA ARG A 75 -16.28 -12.96 -55.97
C ARG A 75 -15.64 -12.05 -54.92
N ARG A 76 -14.50 -11.40 -55.22
CA ARG A 76 -13.87 -10.40 -54.32
C ARG A 76 -14.78 -9.19 -54.12
N ARG A 77 -15.29 -8.59 -55.20
CA ARG A 77 -16.23 -7.47 -55.13
C ARG A 77 -17.51 -7.81 -54.37
N ALA A 78 -18.06 -9.02 -54.54
CA ALA A 78 -19.23 -9.45 -53.77
C ALA A 78 -18.93 -9.61 -52.27
N LYS A 79 -17.71 -10.03 -51.90
CA LYS A 79 -17.25 -10.10 -50.50
C LYS A 79 -17.04 -8.70 -49.91
N GLU A 80 -16.50 -7.77 -50.69
CA GLU A 80 -16.35 -6.35 -50.31
C GLU A 80 -17.71 -5.68 -50.10
N VAL A 81 -18.67 -5.86 -51.02
CA VAL A 81 -20.05 -5.34 -50.85
C VAL A 81 -20.72 -5.95 -49.61
N ARG A 82 -20.50 -7.25 -49.31
CA ARG A 82 -21.00 -7.85 -48.06
C ARG A 82 -20.32 -7.31 -46.80
N ARG A 83 -19.03 -6.97 -46.87
CA ARG A 83 -18.28 -6.36 -45.75
C ARG A 83 -18.69 -4.90 -45.54
N ALA A 84 -18.93 -4.15 -46.63
CA ALA A 84 -19.48 -2.81 -46.57
C ALA A 84 -20.91 -2.79 -46.01
N ARG A 85 -21.67 -3.87 -46.16
CA ARG A 85 -23.06 -3.99 -45.68
C ARG A 85 -23.19 -4.42 -44.21
N LYS A 86 -22.24 -4.05 -43.35
CA LYS A 86 -22.38 -4.12 -41.90
C LYS A 86 -21.72 -2.91 -41.23
N VAL A 87 -22.34 -1.76 -41.43
CA VAL A 87 -22.37 -0.70 -40.43
C VAL A 87 -23.84 -0.33 -40.35
N PHE A 88 -24.48 -0.75 -39.26
CA PHE A 88 -25.63 -0.12 -38.63
C PHE A 88 -26.60 0.66 -39.56
N ASP A 89 -27.73 0.05 -39.94
CA ASP A 89 -28.85 0.79 -40.55
C ASP A 89 -29.55 1.59 -39.44
N GLU A 90 -29.22 2.88 -39.30
CA GLU A 90 -29.80 3.77 -38.27
C GLU A 90 -31.32 3.97 -38.41
N ILE A 91 -31.88 3.73 -39.60
CA ILE A 91 -33.29 4.05 -39.91
C ILE A 91 -34.26 2.95 -39.50
N ASN A 92 -33.83 1.67 -39.50
CA ASN A 92 -34.68 0.51 -39.18
C ASN A 92 -34.18 -0.24 -37.94
N ASN A 93 -33.81 0.51 -36.91
CA ASN A 93 -33.47 -0.08 -35.62
C ASN A 93 -34.73 -0.67 -34.97
N ILE A 94 -34.79 -2.01 -34.87
CA ILE A 94 -35.84 -2.75 -34.14
C ILE A 94 -35.77 -2.46 -32.63
N TYR A 95 -34.68 -1.84 -32.15
CA TYR A 95 -34.51 -1.46 -30.76
C TYR A 95 -34.23 0.04 -30.63
N THR A 96 -35.26 0.86 -30.85
CA THR A 96 -35.27 2.19 -30.22
C THR A 96 -35.50 1.96 -28.72
N PRO A 97 -34.53 2.27 -27.83
CA PRO A 97 -34.80 2.20 -26.41
C PRO A 97 -35.93 3.19 -26.13
N LYS A 98 -37.12 2.69 -25.76
CA LYS A 98 -38.16 3.56 -25.21
C LYS A 98 -37.52 4.29 -24.03
N ALA A 99 -37.53 5.62 -24.07
CA ALA A 99 -37.07 6.43 -22.95
C ALA A 99 -37.81 5.95 -21.70
N TYR A 100 -37.07 5.43 -20.73
CA TYR A 100 -37.63 5.02 -19.46
C TYR A 100 -38.17 6.27 -18.77
N GLN A 101 -39.49 6.38 -18.69
CA GLN A 101 -40.13 7.33 -17.79
C GLN A 101 -40.20 6.64 -16.43
N ALA A 102 -39.41 7.13 -15.48
CA ALA A 102 -39.49 6.69 -14.11
C ALA A 102 -40.93 6.88 -13.60
N LYS A 103 -41.62 5.76 -13.35
CA LYS A 103 -42.99 5.77 -12.80
C LYS A 103 -43.03 6.04 -11.29
N MET A 104 -41.89 6.39 -10.69
CA MET A 104 -41.77 6.60 -9.25
C MET A 104 -41.21 7.99 -9.00
N LEU A 105 -41.97 8.74 -8.19
CA LEU A 105 -41.80 10.12 -7.71
C LEU A 105 -42.15 11.24 -8.70
N SER A 106 -43.34 11.82 -8.48
CA SER A 106 -43.70 13.16 -8.93
C SER A 106 -42.66 14.17 -8.46
N THR A 107 -42.18 15.00 -9.37
CA THR A 107 -41.25 16.12 -9.11
C THR A 107 -41.93 17.30 -8.40
N ALA A 108 -42.70 17.01 -7.36
CA ALA A 108 -43.28 18.01 -6.47
C ALA A 108 -42.56 17.91 -5.12
N ALA A 109 -41.82 18.96 -4.78
CA ALA A 109 -41.05 19.16 -3.55
C ALA A 109 -39.85 18.20 -3.35
N ALA A 110 -38.75 18.47 -4.06
CA ALA A 110 -37.43 18.06 -3.59
C ALA A 110 -37.07 18.91 -2.36
N ALA A 111 -37.56 18.50 -1.20
CA ALA A 111 -36.94 18.89 0.06
C ALA A 111 -35.50 18.37 0.03
N ASP A 112 -34.55 19.24 0.32
CA ASP A 112 -33.12 18.91 0.42
C ASP A 112 -32.98 17.63 1.25
N PRO A 113 -32.57 16.48 0.67
CA PRO A 113 -32.36 15.29 1.47
C PRO A 113 -31.17 15.64 2.37
N GLY A 114 -31.45 15.82 3.66
CA GLY A 114 -30.42 16.06 4.66
C GLY A 114 -29.33 14.98 4.62
N PRO A 115 -28.23 15.15 5.37
CA PRO A 115 -27.17 14.14 5.43
C PRO A 115 -27.79 12.77 5.68
N PHE A 116 -27.36 11.78 4.88
CA PHE A 116 -27.87 10.41 4.92
C PHE A 116 -28.07 9.97 6.37
N LYS A 117 -29.32 9.73 6.75
CA LYS A 117 -29.69 9.09 8.00
C LYS A 117 -30.19 7.71 7.65
N GLU A 118 -29.60 6.71 8.28
CA GLU A 118 -30.13 5.36 8.23
C GLU A 118 -31.57 5.39 8.74
N ASP A 119 -32.51 4.99 7.88
CA ASP A 119 -33.92 4.96 8.22
C ASP A 119 -34.17 3.70 9.05
N LEU A 120 -34.01 3.82 10.38
CA LEU A 120 -34.15 2.72 11.35
C LEU A 120 -35.55 2.07 11.36
N SER A 121 -36.50 2.67 10.64
CA SER A 121 -37.86 2.16 10.41
C SER A 121 -37.91 1.07 9.33
N ASN A 122 -36.91 1.00 8.45
CA ASN A 122 -36.85 0.04 7.35
C ASN A 122 -36.01 -1.17 7.79
N GLN A 123 -36.68 -2.18 8.35
CA GLN A 123 -36.02 -3.39 8.86
C GLN A 123 -35.81 -4.40 7.72
N LEU A 124 -34.56 -4.61 7.31
CA LEU A 124 -34.19 -5.70 6.41
C LEU A 124 -34.19 -7.01 7.21
N LEU A 125 -35.09 -7.93 6.89
CA LEU A 125 -35.09 -9.29 7.44
C LEU A 125 -34.71 -10.28 6.33
N CYS A 126 -33.77 -11.18 6.62
CA CYS A 126 -33.49 -12.33 5.75
C CYS A 126 -34.75 -13.22 5.69
N PRO A 127 -35.32 -13.51 4.50
CA PRO A 127 -36.54 -14.31 4.37
C PRO A 127 -36.37 -15.75 4.90
N ASP A 128 -35.15 -16.27 4.86
CA ASP A 128 -34.83 -17.62 5.32
C ASP A 128 -34.47 -17.68 6.81
N CYS A 129 -33.76 -16.66 7.31
CA CYS A 129 -33.15 -16.64 8.63
C CYS A 129 -34.06 -16.03 9.71
N LYS A 130 -34.94 -15.08 9.32
CA LYS A 130 -35.83 -14.29 10.21
C LYS A 130 -35.16 -13.66 11.44
N THR A 131 -33.83 -13.59 11.47
CA THR A 131 -33.04 -12.91 12.47
C THR A 131 -32.90 -11.43 12.12
N PHE A 132 -33.00 -10.55 13.12
CA PHE A 132 -32.85 -9.12 12.96
C PHE A 132 -31.74 -8.58 13.87
N PRO A 133 -30.72 -7.89 13.32
CA PRO A 133 -30.40 -7.76 11.90
C PRO A 133 -29.96 -9.10 11.28
N PRO A 134 -30.13 -9.32 9.96
CA PRO A 134 -29.66 -10.52 9.28
C PRO A 134 -28.14 -10.57 9.41
N ASP A 135 -27.64 -11.67 9.98
CA ASP A 135 -26.21 -11.91 10.15
C ASP A 135 -25.59 -12.30 8.79
N LEU A 136 -25.42 -11.30 7.94
CA LEU A 136 -24.77 -11.44 6.64
C LEU A 136 -23.27 -11.51 6.85
N VAL A 137 -22.76 -12.73 7.09
CA VAL A 137 -21.33 -12.98 7.13
C VAL A 137 -20.85 -13.22 5.69
N GLU A 138 -20.25 -12.20 5.10
CA GLU A 138 -19.64 -12.32 3.77
C GLU A 138 -18.26 -12.99 3.86
N GLU A 139 -18.23 -14.30 3.65
CA GLU A 139 -17.02 -15.12 3.67
C GLU A 139 -16.35 -15.19 2.28
N TYR A 140 -15.76 -14.09 1.80
CA TYR A 140 -15.05 -14.04 0.51
C TYR A 140 -13.66 -14.72 0.53
N SER A 141 -13.13 -15.01 1.72
CA SER A 141 -11.71 -15.35 1.94
C SER A 141 -11.47 -16.70 2.62
N SER A 142 -12.53 -17.39 3.08
CA SER A 142 -12.47 -18.76 3.59
C SER A 142 -12.63 -19.76 2.45
N GLY A 143 -11.59 -19.93 1.63
CA GLY A 143 -11.68 -20.80 0.46
C GLY A 143 -10.32 -21.26 -0.02
N ASP A 144 -10.04 -22.51 0.34
CA ASP A 144 -9.01 -23.43 -0.17
C ASP A 144 -7.99 -22.91 -1.21
N MET A 145 -6.71 -23.04 -0.85
CA MET A 145 -5.57 -22.71 -1.72
C MET A 145 -5.24 -23.86 -2.70
N ASN A 146 -5.83 -25.04 -2.53
CA ASN A 146 -5.52 -26.23 -3.32
C ASN A 146 -6.42 -26.39 -4.56
N GLY A 147 -7.44 -25.54 -4.72
CA GLY A 147 -8.32 -25.54 -5.89
C GLY A 147 -9.39 -26.64 -5.87
N ASP A 148 -9.63 -27.22 -4.70
CA ASP A 148 -10.70 -28.20 -4.45
C ASP A 148 -12.07 -27.52 -4.32
N ASP A 149 -12.12 -26.21 -4.04
CA ASP A 149 -13.36 -25.43 -3.94
C ASP A 149 -13.85 -24.89 -5.30
N PRO A 150 -14.94 -25.41 -5.88
CA PRO A 150 -15.51 -24.92 -7.14
C PRO A 150 -16.23 -23.57 -6.99
N SER A 151 -16.54 -23.15 -5.76
CA SER A 151 -17.16 -21.85 -5.46
C SER A 151 -16.14 -20.70 -5.45
N ARG A 152 -14.84 -20.99 -5.46
CA ARG A 152 -13.76 -20.00 -5.52
C ARG A 152 -13.63 -19.39 -6.92
N VAL A 153 -14.49 -18.43 -7.22
CA VAL A 153 -14.55 -17.70 -8.49
C VAL A 153 -13.56 -16.52 -8.59
N GLY A 154 -12.80 -16.25 -7.53
CA GLY A 154 -11.82 -15.16 -7.47
C GLY A 154 -10.63 -15.50 -6.57
N GLY A 155 -9.45 -14.96 -6.91
CA GLY A 155 -8.28 -15.02 -6.05
C GLY A 155 -8.28 -13.89 -5.01
N THR A 156 -7.68 -14.11 -3.85
CA THR A 156 -7.37 -13.03 -2.91
C THR A 156 -6.38 -12.08 -3.57
N MET A 157 -6.76 -10.81 -3.75
CA MET A 157 -5.86 -9.80 -4.31
C MET A 157 -4.98 -9.24 -3.19
N ASP A 158 -3.68 -9.12 -3.44
CA ASP A 158 -2.78 -8.41 -2.53
C ASP A 158 -3.08 -6.91 -2.62
N GLU A 159 -3.56 -6.32 -1.53
CA GLU A 159 -3.94 -4.91 -1.42
C GLU A 159 -2.78 -3.96 -1.78
N PHE A 160 -1.53 -4.45 -1.68
CA PHE A 160 -0.34 -3.71 -2.06
C PHE A 160 -0.06 -3.70 -3.57
N SER A 161 -0.59 -4.67 -4.33
CA SER A 161 -0.45 -4.73 -5.78
C SER A 161 -1.32 -3.66 -6.47
N ASP A 162 -0.69 -2.70 -7.13
CA ASP A 162 -1.36 -1.54 -7.75
C ASP A 162 -2.05 -1.89 -9.08
N VAL A 163 -1.63 -3.00 -9.68
CA VAL A 163 -2.18 -3.51 -10.93
C VAL A 163 -3.13 -4.62 -10.53
N GLN A 164 -4.43 -4.45 -10.82
CA GLN A 164 -5.35 -5.58 -10.91
C GLN A 164 -4.64 -6.66 -11.72
N GLN A 165 -4.18 -7.70 -11.04
CA GLN A 165 -3.33 -8.71 -11.62
C GLN A 165 -4.21 -9.60 -12.51
N LEU A 166 -4.54 -9.08 -13.69
CA LEU A 166 -5.41 -9.71 -14.69
C LEU A 166 -4.68 -10.83 -15.45
N SER A 167 -3.59 -11.35 -14.89
CA SER A 167 -2.77 -12.38 -15.51
C SER A 167 -2.94 -13.70 -14.76
N THR A 168 -3.39 -14.71 -15.48
CA THR A 168 -3.43 -16.10 -15.01
C THR A 168 -2.13 -16.80 -15.38
N SER A 169 -1.51 -17.53 -14.46
CA SER A 169 -0.38 -18.41 -14.78
C SER A 169 -0.86 -19.69 -15.47
N VAL A 170 -0.20 -20.10 -16.55
CA VAL A 170 -0.40 -21.44 -17.11
C VAL A 170 0.38 -22.43 -16.25
N ALA A 171 -0.33 -23.34 -15.58
CA ALA A 171 0.29 -24.35 -14.73
C ALA A 171 1.25 -25.27 -15.51
N PHE A 172 2.30 -25.74 -14.84
CA PHE A 172 3.24 -26.69 -15.41
C PHE A 172 2.58 -28.07 -15.54
N SER A 173 2.68 -28.65 -16.73
CA SER A 173 2.39 -30.06 -16.99
C SER A 173 3.57 -30.65 -17.77
N GLU A 174 3.78 -31.95 -17.65
CA GLU A 174 4.94 -32.65 -18.21
C GLU A 174 5.04 -32.54 -19.75
N SER A 175 3.96 -32.14 -20.44
CA SER A 175 3.98 -32.02 -21.91
C SER A 175 4.90 -30.89 -22.40
N LYS A 176 5.65 -31.18 -23.47
CA LYS A 176 6.59 -30.24 -24.11
C LYS A 176 5.93 -28.92 -24.55
N ALA A 177 4.64 -28.93 -24.89
CA ALA A 177 3.88 -27.73 -25.23
C ALA A 177 3.75 -26.75 -24.05
N HIS A 178 3.58 -27.25 -22.82
CA HIS A 178 3.50 -26.40 -21.62
C HIS A 178 4.84 -25.72 -21.32
N LYS A 179 5.96 -26.38 -21.59
CA LYS A 179 7.30 -25.76 -21.47
C LYS A 179 7.48 -24.61 -22.46
N ALA A 180 6.97 -24.73 -23.68
CA ALA A 180 7.00 -23.64 -24.67
C ALA A 180 6.07 -22.48 -24.28
N LEU A 181 4.86 -22.79 -23.80
CA LEU A 181 3.90 -21.80 -23.33
C LEU A 181 4.40 -21.02 -22.10
N ALA A 182 5.01 -21.70 -21.12
CA ALA A 182 5.59 -21.06 -19.94
C ALA A 182 6.72 -20.08 -20.30
N ARG A 183 7.56 -20.43 -21.29
CA ARG A 183 8.59 -19.52 -21.81
C ARG A 183 7.98 -18.29 -22.48
N ASN A 184 6.94 -18.47 -23.29
CA ASN A 184 6.25 -17.35 -23.94
C ASN A 184 5.54 -16.44 -22.93
N GLN A 185 4.95 -17.04 -21.88
CA GLN A 185 4.31 -16.29 -20.80
C GLN A 185 5.33 -15.46 -20.01
N ASN A 186 6.47 -16.03 -19.64
CA ASN A 186 7.54 -15.31 -18.94
C ASN A 186 8.10 -14.14 -19.74
N ASN A 187 8.04 -14.18 -21.08
CA ASN A 187 8.41 -13.06 -21.92
C ASN A 187 7.33 -11.97 -21.97
N ALA A 188 6.05 -12.37 -21.99
CA ALA A 188 4.92 -11.45 -22.05
C ALA A 188 4.60 -10.75 -20.71
N SER A 189 4.93 -11.36 -19.57
CA SER A 189 4.61 -10.83 -18.24
C SER A 189 5.61 -9.83 -17.67
N ASN A 190 6.59 -9.35 -18.46
CA ASN A 190 7.66 -8.45 -17.99
C ASN A 190 7.27 -6.97 -18.10
N ASP A 191 6.25 -6.55 -17.36
CA ASP A 191 6.18 -5.12 -17.05
C ASP A 191 7.31 -4.77 -16.07
N LYS A 192 8.25 -3.93 -16.53
CA LYS A 192 9.51 -3.67 -15.80
C LYS A 192 9.29 -2.94 -14.49
N GLY A 193 8.25 -2.10 -14.40
CA GLY A 193 7.93 -1.31 -13.21
C GLY A 193 7.29 -2.13 -12.09
N SER A 194 6.36 -3.02 -12.42
CA SER A 194 5.78 -3.94 -11.44
C SER A 194 6.79 -4.97 -10.92
N LYS A 195 7.77 -5.39 -11.74
CA LYS A 195 8.82 -6.33 -11.32
C LYS A 195 9.75 -5.75 -10.25
N SER A 196 10.24 -4.52 -10.41
CA SER A 196 11.09 -3.87 -9.39
C SER A 196 10.34 -3.68 -8.06
N LEU A 197 9.06 -3.28 -8.14
CA LEU A 197 8.19 -3.14 -6.98
C LEU A 197 8.02 -4.47 -6.22
N GLN A 198 7.74 -5.56 -6.96
CA GLN A 198 7.59 -6.89 -6.39
C GLN A 198 8.89 -7.44 -5.79
N GLU A 199 10.04 -7.22 -6.44
CA GLU A 199 11.35 -7.56 -5.90
C GLU A 199 11.63 -6.80 -4.59
N GLY A 200 11.20 -5.54 -4.52
CA GLY A 200 11.31 -4.70 -3.33
C GLY A 200 10.47 -5.24 -2.18
N TYR A 201 9.24 -5.68 -2.46
CA TYR A 201 8.37 -6.31 -1.47
C TYR A 201 8.93 -7.62 -0.95
N ARG A 202 9.51 -8.47 -1.81
CA ARG A 202 10.18 -9.71 -1.38
C ARG A 202 11.36 -9.40 -0.44
N ALA A 203 12.17 -8.40 -0.77
CA ALA A 203 13.27 -7.96 0.08
C ALA A 203 12.77 -7.42 1.43
N ILE A 204 11.71 -6.59 1.44
CA ILE A 204 11.11 -6.06 2.67
C ILE A 204 10.62 -7.19 3.59
N VAL A 205 9.91 -8.18 3.03
CA VAL A 205 9.42 -9.33 3.81
C VAL A 205 10.59 -10.09 4.42
N SER A 206 11.59 -10.45 3.61
CA SER A 206 12.77 -11.18 4.09
C SER A 206 13.53 -10.43 5.20
N TYR A 207 13.75 -9.11 5.05
CA TYR A 207 14.41 -8.32 6.08
C TYR A 207 13.55 -8.18 7.34
N CYS A 208 12.25 -7.95 7.21
CA CYS A 208 11.36 -7.84 8.35
C CYS A 208 11.23 -9.16 9.12
N GLU A 209 11.23 -10.31 8.44
CA GLU A 209 11.30 -11.63 9.06
C GLU A 209 12.61 -11.81 9.84
N ALA A 210 13.75 -11.43 9.27
CA ALA A 210 15.04 -11.45 9.97
C ALA A 210 15.04 -10.55 11.23
N PHE A 211 14.35 -9.40 11.18
CA PHE A 211 14.15 -8.52 12.34
C PHE A 211 13.08 -8.99 13.33
N HIS A 212 12.35 -10.07 13.00
CA HIS A 212 11.19 -10.56 13.73
C HIS A 212 10.14 -9.45 13.92
N ALA A 213 9.89 -8.68 12.85
CA ALA A 213 8.92 -7.59 12.82
C ALA A 213 7.53 -8.11 12.43
N GLY A 214 6.51 -7.68 13.17
CA GLY A 214 5.13 -8.06 12.91
C GLY A 214 4.58 -7.56 11.57
N THR A 215 3.48 -8.16 11.11
CA THR A 215 2.81 -7.86 9.82
C THR A 215 2.46 -6.39 9.64
N ASN A 216 2.11 -5.68 10.71
CA ASN A 216 1.84 -4.24 10.69
C ASN A 216 3.05 -3.42 10.21
N ILE A 217 4.26 -3.78 10.67
CA ILE A 217 5.50 -3.09 10.28
C ILE A 217 5.85 -3.44 8.83
N GLN A 218 5.64 -4.69 8.42
CA GLN A 218 5.85 -5.15 7.04
C GLN A 218 4.95 -4.39 6.07
N ASN A 219 3.65 -4.30 6.38
CA ASN A 219 2.65 -3.61 5.58
C ASN A 219 2.93 -2.10 5.50
N ALA A 220 3.32 -1.48 6.62
CA ALA A 220 3.76 -0.08 6.63
C ALA A 220 5.01 0.15 5.75
N ALA A 221 6.00 -0.77 5.79
CA ALA A 221 7.19 -0.68 4.96
C ALA A 221 6.86 -0.84 3.46
N LYS A 222 6.00 -1.80 3.09
CA LYS A 222 5.50 -1.98 1.72
C LYS A 222 4.76 -0.73 1.22
N HIS A 223 3.92 -0.14 2.05
CA HIS A 223 3.21 1.10 1.73
C HIS A 223 4.18 2.26 1.46
N VAL A 224 5.13 2.50 2.37
CA VAL A 224 6.14 3.57 2.22
C VAL A 224 6.98 3.34 0.96
N PHE A 225 7.38 2.11 0.69
CA PHE A 225 8.16 1.76 -0.50
C PHE A 225 7.39 2.06 -1.79
N LYS A 226 6.10 1.70 -1.85
CA LYS A 226 5.20 1.98 -2.98
C LYS A 226 5.13 3.47 -3.30
N LEU A 227 4.91 4.30 -2.27
CA LEU A 227 4.82 5.75 -2.44
C LEU A 227 6.13 6.36 -2.96
N VAL A 228 7.26 5.83 -2.49
CA VAL A 228 8.59 6.33 -2.83
C VAL A 228 8.97 5.96 -4.27
N GLU A 229 8.62 4.77 -4.75
CA GLU A 229 8.90 4.34 -6.13
C GLU A 229 8.04 5.07 -7.17
N LYS A 230 6.79 5.43 -6.80
CA LYS A 230 5.91 6.28 -7.63
C LYS A 230 6.51 7.68 -7.85
N GLU A 231 7.27 8.22 -6.90
CA GLU A 231 7.86 9.56 -7.01
C GLU A 231 9.14 9.59 -7.85
N LYS A 232 9.23 10.56 -8.76
CA LYS A 232 10.41 10.75 -9.64
C LYS A 232 11.70 11.10 -8.87
N GLY A 233 11.60 11.66 -7.67
CA GLY A 233 12.76 12.10 -6.85
C GLY A 233 13.64 10.97 -6.31
N PHE A 234 13.17 9.72 -6.37
CA PHE A 234 13.88 8.54 -5.89
C PHE A 234 14.37 7.60 -7.00
N LYS A 235 14.08 7.92 -8.26
CA LYS A 235 14.55 7.14 -9.42
C LYS A 235 16.07 7.19 -9.56
N GLY A 236 16.68 6.03 -9.79
CA GLY A 236 18.13 5.88 -10.01
C GLY A 236 18.95 5.52 -8.77
N LYS A 237 18.33 5.40 -7.59
CA LYS A 237 19.02 4.88 -6.40
C LYS A 237 18.93 3.36 -6.35
N PRO A 238 19.95 2.67 -5.81
CA PRO A 238 19.90 1.23 -5.61
C PRO A 238 18.72 0.86 -4.72
N GLN A 239 17.99 -0.17 -5.14
CA GLN A 239 16.75 -0.62 -4.51
C GLN A 239 16.94 -1.05 -3.06
N GLU A 240 18.07 -1.67 -2.72
CA GLU A 240 18.41 -2.07 -1.35
C GLU A 240 18.45 -0.88 -0.38
N VAL A 241 18.96 0.26 -0.83
CA VAL A 241 19.04 1.49 -0.02
C VAL A 241 17.65 2.10 0.16
N LEU A 242 16.79 1.96 -0.84
CA LEU A 242 15.39 2.37 -0.76
C LEU A 242 14.60 1.52 0.23
N VAL A 243 14.77 0.20 0.14
CA VAL A 243 14.19 -0.80 1.07
C VAL A 243 14.65 -0.53 2.50
N ALA A 244 15.96 -0.37 2.73
CA ALA A 244 16.50 -0.07 4.06
C ALA A 244 15.95 1.25 4.62
N GLY A 245 15.80 2.28 3.78
CA GLY A 245 15.19 3.55 4.15
C GLY A 245 13.71 3.43 4.52
N ALA A 246 12.93 2.69 3.73
CA ALA A 246 11.50 2.46 3.97
C ALA A 246 11.25 1.67 5.26
N ILE A 247 12.03 0.61 5.49
CA ILE A 247 11.99 -0.19 6.73
C ILE A 247 12.28 0.69 7.95
N GLN A 248 13.29 1.56 7.88
CA GLN A 248 13.62 2.45 9.00
C GLN A 248 12.52 3.45 9.33
N VAL A 249 11.80 3.92 8.31
CA VAL A 249 10.62 4.79 8.49
C VAL A 249 9.48 4.01 9.13
N ALA A 250 9.19 2.78 8.66
CA ALA A 250 8.14 1.93 9.20
C ALA A 250 8.36 1.53 10.68
N PHE A 251 9.61 1.21 11.07
CA PHE A 251 9.94 0.92 12.47
C PHE A 251 9.72 2.11 13.40
N ARG A 252 9.95 3.35 12.91
CA ARG A 252 9.70 4.57 13.69
C ARG A 252 8.22 4.90 13.84
N GLN A 253 7.41 4.60 12.82
CA GLN A 253 5.96 4.77 12.89
C GLN A 253 5.33 3.86 13.96
N ASN A 254 5.84 2.63 14.12
CA ASN A 254 5.28 1.62 15.01
C ASN A 254 5.91 1.61 16.42
N ASN A 255 6.65 2.66 16.81
CA ASN A 255 7.36 2.74 18.10
C ASN A 255 8.32 1.56 18.40
N ALA A 256 8.82 0.90 17.35
CA ALA A 256 9.70 -0.27 17.45
C ALA A 256 11.07 0.05 16.86
N THR A 257 11.64 1.21 17.23
CA THR A 257 12.76 1.81 16.51
C THR A 257 14.01 0.92 16.48
N ARG A 258 14.61 0.81 15.30
CA ARG A 258 15.88 0.11 15.07
C ARG A 258 16.99 1.12 14.86
N SER A 259 18.18 0.80 15.37
CA SER A 259 19.35 1.63 15.16
C SER A 259 19.85 1.47 13.71
N PHE A 260 20.50 2.50 13.17
CA PHE A 260 21.07 2.42 11.83
C PHE A 260 22.17 1.35 11.71
N LYS A 261 22.80 0.96 12.83
CA LYS A 261 23.81 -0.09 12.86
C LYS A 261 23.18 -1.47 12.65
N GLU A 262 22.09 -1.76 13.36
CA GLU A 262 21.34 -3.02 13.17
C GLU A 262 20.80 -3.19 11.75
N ILE A 263 20.44 -2.08 11.09
CA ILE A 263 20.01 -2.11 9.69
C ILE A 263 21.18 -2.40 8.76
N TYR A 264 22.31 -1.72 8.96
CA TYR A 264 23.51 -1.97 8.17
C TYR A 264 23.99 -3.42 8.27
N ASP A 265 23.99 -3.98 9.48
CA ASP A 265 24.49 -5.33 9.73
C ASP A 265 23.66 -6.41 8.99
N LEU A 266 22.40 -6.10 8.66
CA LEU A 266 21.51 -7.02 7.92
C LEU A 266 21.40 -6.71 6.42
N THR A 267 21.34 -5.44 6.04
CA THR A 267 21.13 -5.06 4.62
C THR A 267 22.44 -4.83 3.86
N GLY A 268 23.58 -4.71 4.55
CA GLY A 268 24.87 -4.34 3.94
C GLY A 268 24.93 -2.88 3.46
N VAL A 269 23.86 -2.10 3.59
CA VAL A 269 23.79 -0.72 3.10
C VAL A 269 24.53 0.24 4.03
N PRO A 270 25.58 0.94 3.56
CA PRO A 270 26.41 1.77 4.42
C PRO A 270 25.58 2.82 5.17
N LYS A 271 25.92 3.02 6.46
CA LYS A 271 25.20 3.91 7.41
C LYS A 271 24.95 5.32 6.86
N LYS A 272 25.88 5.87 6.07
CA LYS A 272 25.75 7.20 5.45
C LYS A 272 24.58 7.27 4.47
N ASP A 273 24.42 6.25 3.62
CA ASP A 273 23.45 6.25 2.53
C ASP A 273 22.05 5.93 3.08
N ALA A 274 21.96 4.99 4.02
CA ALA A 274 20.73 4.72 4.77
C ALA A 274 20.23 5.96 5.52
N GLY A 275 21.13 6.73 6.14
CA GLY A 275 20.79 7.97 6.84
C GLY A 275 20.31 9.10 5.93
N ILE A 276 20.96 9.30 4.78
CA ILE A 276 20.53 10.27 3.77
C ILE A 276 19.16 9.88 3.21
N MET A 277 18.96 8.59 2.92
CA MET A 277 17.70 8.08 2.41
C MET A 277 16.57 8.20 3.41
N PHE A 278 16.81 7.85 4.67
CA PHE A 278 15.84 8.05 5.75
C PHE A 278 15.36 9.50 5.83
N LYS A 279 16.28 10.48 5.77
CA LYS A 279 15.92 11.91 5.79
C LYS A 279 15.08 12.31 4.57
N LYS A 280 15.48 11.86 3.37
CA LYS A 280 14.75 12.16 2.12
C LYS A 280 13.34 11.55 2.14
N ILE A 281 13.20 10.27 2.52
CA ILE A 281 11.90 9.60 2.61
C ILE A 281 11.04 10.25 3.70
N THR A 282 11.59 10.53 4.88
CA THR A 282 10.84 11.22 5.96
C THR A 282 10.35 12.59 5.51
N ALA A 283 11.17 13.36 4.78
CA ALA A 283 10.77 14.64 4.20
C ALA A 283 9.66 14.47 3.15
N PHE A 284 9.75 13.46 2.30
CA PHE A 284 8.72 13.14 1.31
C PHE A 284 7.39 12.75 1.96
N VAL A 285 7.40 11.82 2.92
CA VAL A 285 6.18 11.38 3.61
C VAL A 285 5.53 12.54 4.37
N LYS A 286 6.33 13.46 4.95
CA LYS A 286 5.81 14.72 5.51
C LYS A 286 5.12 15.60 4.46
N LYS A 287 5.69 15.73 3.25
CA LYS A 287 5.08 16.48 2.14
C LYS A 287 3.77 15.84 1.68
N VAL A 288 3.74 14.52 1.51
CA VAL A 288 2.52 13.78 1.12
C VAL A 288 1.39 13.97 2.14
N LYS A 289 1.73 13.99 3.44
CA LYS A 289 0.76 14.30 4.51
C LYS A 289 0.25 15.75 4.43
N ALA A 290 1.14 16.71 4.16
CA ALA A 290 0.79 18.13 4.05
C ALA A 290 -0.03 18.46 2.78
N GLU A 291 0.25 17.78 1.67
CA GLU A 291 -0.50 17.90 0.42
C GLU A 291 -1.90 17.29 0.51
N GLY A 292 -2.20 16.54 1.57
CA GLY A 292 -3.53 16.00 1.85
C GLY A 292 -4.11 15.32 0.63
N ARG A 293 -3.35 14.42 -0.03
CA ARG A 293 -3.91 13.62 -1.13
C ARG A 293 -5.03 12.77 -0.54
N THR A 294 -6.26 13.27 -0.65
CA THR A 294 -7.52 12.65 -0.24
C THR A 294 -7.95 11.62 -1.29
N GLY A 295 -7.09 10.65 -1.58
CA GLY A 295 -7.49 9.48 -2.35
C GLY A 295 -8.13 8.47 -1.42
N VAL A 296 -9.36 8.00 -1.66
CA VAL A 296 -9.89 6.84 -0.92
C VAL A 296 -9.04 5.62 -1.31
N GLY A 297 -8.26 5.08 -0.37
CA GLY A 297 -7.43 3.89 -0.60
C GLY A 297 -6.10 3.87 0.18
N LEU A 298 -5.36 2.77 0.02
CA LEU A 298 -4.06 2.47 0.64
C LEU A 298 -2.92 3.42 0.23
N ASP A 299 -3.20 4.52 -0.48
CA ASP A 299 -2.24 5.59 -0.81
C ASP A 299 -2.25 6.71 0.26
N ASN A 300 -3.17 6.64 1.25
CA ASN A 300 -3.25 7.60 2.35
C ASN A 300 -2.26 7.28 3.45
N VAL A 301 -1.45 8.29 3.79
CA VAL A 301 -0.55 8.24 4.94
C VAL A 301 -1.26 8.78 6.20
N ALA A 302 -2.41 8.21 6.57
CA ALA A 302 -3.20 8.71 7.70
C ALA A 302 -2.44 8.62 9.04
N ASN A 303 -1.59 7.60 9.20
CA ASN A 303 -0.91 7.31 10.47
C ASN A 303 0.58 7.66 10.51
N PHE A 304 1.09 8.51 9.60
CA PHE A 304 2.49 8.93 9.71
C PHE A 304 2.69 10.01 10.76
N GLU A 305 3.26 9.59 11.88
CA GLU A 305 3.86 10.47 12.87
C GLU A 305 5.39 10.29 12.82
N SER A 306 6.08 11.34 12.37
CA SER A 306 7.55 11.35 12.34
C SER A 306 8.07 11.57 13.76
N ARG A 307 8.12 10.52 14.58
CA ARG A 307 8.59 10.57 15.96
C ARG A 307 10.12 10.59 16.06
N THR A 308 10.64 11.40 16.98
CA THR A 308 12.06 11.37 17.37
C THR A 308 12.33 10.10 18.18
N THR A 309 13.48 9.46 17.95
CA THR A 309 13.84 8.22 18.66
C THR A 309 14.15 8.54 20.12
N SER A 310 13.33 8.03 21.05
CA SER A 310 13.60 8.12 22.49
C SER A 310 14.58 7.04 22.93
N ALA A 311 15.42 7.34 23.93
CA ALA A 311 16.35 6.38 24.51
C ALA A 311 15.61 5.19 25.19
N GLY A 312 14.40 5.42 25.72
CA GLY A 312 13.63 4.39 26.43
C GLY A 312 13.21 3.20 25.56
N GLU A 313 13.00 3.41 24.25
CA GLU A 313 12.63 2.35 23.31
C GLU A 313 13.75 1.31 23.11
N TYR A 314 15.00 1.75 23.24
CA TYR A 314 16.18 0.90 23.11
C TYR A 314 16.43 0.05 24.37
N CYS A 315 16.11 0.59 25.55
CA CYS A 315 16.40 -0.04 26.84
C CYS A 315 15.79 -1.45 26.96
N ALA A 316 14.51 -1.60 26.59
CA ALA A 316 13.80 -2.87 26.69
C ALA A 316 14.41 -3.96 25.79
N ARG A 317 14.82 -3.61 24.57
CA ARG A 317 15.38 -4.60 23.63
C ARG A 317 16.80 -5.01 24.01
N PHE A 318 17.66 -4.05 24.37
CA PHE A 318 19.06 -4.34 24.67
C PHE A 318 19.24 -5.11 25.97
N THR A 319 18.39 -4.86 26.97
CA THR A 319 18.37 -5.66 28.21
C THR A 319 18.02 -7.11 27.94
N SER A 320 17.01 -7.38 27.09
CA SER A 320 16.69 -8.76 26.66
C SER A 320 17.84 -9.44 25.93
N ARG A 321 18.58 -8.72 25.07
CA ARG A 321 19.76 -9.28 24.38
C ARG A 321 20.94 -9.56 25.30
N LEU A 322 21.06 -8.83 26.40
CA LEU A 322 22.13 -9.05 27.36
C LEU A 322 21.90 -10.31 28.20
N GLY A 323 20.65 -10.76 28.37
CA GLY A 323 20.32 -11.97 29.13
C GLY A 323 20.52 -11.79 30.64
N PHE A 324 19.70 -10.95 31.27
CA PHE A 324 19.71 -10.77 32.73
C PHE A 324 18.70 -11.71 33.40
N LYS A 325 18.96 -12.12 34.65
CA LYS A 325 17.97 -12.89 35.43
C LYS A 325 16.71 -12.06 35.69
N GLN A 326 16.89 -10.79 36.03
CA GLN A 326 15.80 -9.84 36.28
C GLN A 326 15.62 -8.85 35.11
N THR A 327 15.46 -9.37 33.89
CA THR A 327 15.39 -8.55 32.66
C THR A 327 14.29 -7.48 32.71
N ASN A 328 13.08 -7.83 33.16
CA ASN A 328 11.94 -6.89 33.18
C ASN A 328 12.15 -5.72 34.15
N LEU A 329 12.75 -5.98 35.31
CA LEU A 329 13.04 -4.95 36.31
C LEU A 329 14.10 -3.97 35.78
N ILE A 330 15.21 -4.49 35.27
CA ILE A 330 16.30 -3.68 34.72
C ILE A 330 15.81 -2.86 33.52
N ALA A 331 14.98 -3.44 32.64
CA ALA A 331 14.39 -2.74 31.50
C ALA A 331 13.51 -1.57 31.93
N LYS A 332 12.63 -1.78 32.92
CA LYS A 332 11.74 -0.74 33.44
C LYS A 332 12.53 0.40 34.09
N LEU A 333 13.53 0.06 34.92
CA LEU A 333 14.43 1.02 35.54
C LEU A 333 15.24 1.82 34.52
N ALA A 334 15.86 1.13 33.54
CA ALA A 334 16.62 1.79 32.49
C ALA A 334 15.75 2.72 31.64
N LYS A 335 14.47 2.37 31.43
CA LYS A 335 13.51 3.23 30.72
C LYS A 335 13.15 4.47 31.53
N SER A 336 12.85 4.34 32.83
CA SER A 336 12.55 5.50 33.68
C SER A 336 13.75 6.43 33.83
N ILE A 337 14.97 5.88 33.99
CA ILE A 337 16.21 6.67 33.97
C ILE A 337 16.32 7.43 32.64
N ALA A 338 16.11 6.75 31.52
CA ALA A 338 16.23 7.36 30.19
C ALA A 338 15.23 8.50 29.97
N GLU A 339 13.99 8.36 30.43
CA GLU A 339 12.95 9.39 30.32
C GLU A 339 13.26 10.61 31.18
N GLN A 340 13.70 10.42 32.42
CA GLN A 340 14.09 11.53 33.29
C GLN A 340 15.38 12.21 32.83
N SER A 341 16.33 11.43 32.31
CA SER A 341 17.59 11.94 31.79
C SER A 341 17.40 12.88 30.59
N GLN A 342 16.33 12.71 29.81
CA GLN A 342 15.99 13.59 28.68
C GLN A 342 15.54 14.97 29.13
N ASN A 343 15.00 15.11 30.35
CA ASN A 343 14.60 16.40 30.91
C ASN A 343 15.79 17.20 31.45
N SER A 344 16.95 16.57 31.61
CA SER A 344 18.16 17.20 32.15
C SER A 344 19.02 17.87 31.07
N VAL A 345 19.56 19.05 31.37
CA VAL A 345 20.36 19.85 30.43
C VAL A 345 21.73 19.19 30.13
N HIS A 346 22.30 18.46 31.09
CA HIS A 346 23.67 17.94 31.03
C HIS A 346 23.89 16.77 30.04
N ILE A 347 22.82 16.20 29.50
CA ILE A 347 22.86 15.07 28.55
C ILE A 347 22.66 15.54 27.09
N GLY A 348 22.32 16.82 26.90
CA GLY A 348 22.11 17.44 25.60
C GLY A 348 23.25 17.18 24.61
N GLY A 349 22.90 16.79 23.38
CA GLY A 349 23.85 16.55 22.29
C GLY A 349 24.39 15.12 22.18
N ARG A 350 24.12 14.22 23.13
CA ARG A 350 24.47 12.80 23.00
C ARG A 350 23.44 12.02 22.23
N SER A 351 23.89 10.95 21.56
CA SER A 351 23.00 10.07 20.83
C SER A 351 22.09 9.27 21.80
N PRO A 352 20.81 9.05 21.47
CA PRO A 352 19.88 8.30 22.33
C PRO A 352 20.33 6.85 22.56
N LEU A 353 21.12 6.30 21.63
CA LEU A 353 21.71 4.96 21.76
C LEU A 353 22.77 4.91 22.88
N SER A 354 23.63 5.94 22.95
CA SER A 354 24.64 6.07 24.00
C SER A 354 24.02 6.27 25.37
N ILE A 355 22.95 7.07 25.44
CA ILE A 355 22.18 7.31 26.66
C ILE A 355 21.56 6.00 27.14
N ALA A 356 20.85 5.28 26.26
CA ALA A 356 20.25 3.98 26.60
C ALA A 356 21.30 2.98 27.14
N ALA A 357 22.46 2.85 26.49
CA ALA A 357 23.52 1.95 26.94
C ALA A 357 24.04 2.31 28.35
N ALA A 358 24.22 3.60 28.64
CA ALA A 358 24.66 4.05 29.96
C ALA A 358 23.56 3.91 31.03
N CYS A 359 22.28 4.10 30.68
CA CYS A 359 21.15 3.83 31.56
C CYS A 359 21.06 2.34 31.93
N ILE A 360 21.30 1.43 30.98
CA ILE A 360 21.34 -0.01 31.25
C ILE A 360 22.51 -0.36 32.17
N TYR A 361 23.69 0.24 31.94
CA TYR A 361 24.85 0.06 32.82
C TYR A 361 24.54 0.52 34.25
N MET A 362 23.93 1.69 34.42
CA MET A 362 23.53 2.15 35.75
C MET A 362 22.49 1.21 36.41
N ALA A 363 21.47 0.79 35.64
CA ALA A 363 20.39 -0.07 36.15
C ALA A 363 20.88 -1.47 36.56
N CYS A 364 21.82 -2.08 35.81
CA CYS A 364 22.32 -3.41 36.15
C CYS A 364 23.11 -3.42 37.47
N HIS A 365 23.88 -2.36 37.73
CA HIS A 365 24.59 -2.18 38.99
C HIS A 365 23.64 -1.87 40.16
N ALA A 366 22.59 -1.08 39.95
CA ALA A 366 21.61 -0.77 40.99
C ALA A 366 20.83 -2.01 41.47
N VAL A 367 20.48 -2.92 40.56
CA VAL A 367 19.77 -4.18 40.87
C VAL A 367 20.69 -5.22 41.50
N GLY A 368 22.01 -5.16 41.24
CA GLY A 368 23.00 -6.11 41.76
C GLY A 368 23.35 -7.25 40.80
N GLU A 369 23.10 -7.09 39.50
CA GLU A 369 23.54 -8.01 38.44
C GLU A 369 24.48 -7.25 37.47
N PRO A 370 25.69 -6.90 37.90
CA PRO A 370 26.59 -6.06 37.12
C PRO A 370 27.07 -6.77 35.85
N LYS A 371 27.14 -6.02 34.75
CA LYS A 371 27.77 -6.48 33.50
C LYS A 371 28.86 -5.52 33.08
N SER A 372 29.91 -6.05 32.45
CA SER A 372 31.01 -5.24 31.95
C SER A 372 30.51 -4.24 30.90
N SER A 373 31.05 -3.03 30.93
CA SER A 373 30.73 -1.99 29.95
C SER A 373 31.06 -2.42 28.52
N ALA A 374 32.09 -3.24 28.34
CA ALA A 374 32.46 -3.86 27.07
C ALA A 374 31.37 -4.80 26.52
N ALA A 375 30.76 -5.64 27.37
CA ALA A 375 29.67 -6.52 26.94
C ALA A 375 28.43 -5.73 26.50
N ILE A 376 28.13 -4.62 27.20
CA ILE A 376 27.03 -3.72 26.83
C ILE A 376 27.35 -2.97 25.53
N ALA A 377 28.59 -2.50 25.37
CA ALA A 377 29.09 -1.81 24.18
C ALA A 377 28.91 -2.66 22.92
N GLU A 378 29.27 -3.95 22.98
CA GLU A 378 29.10 -4.89 21.89
C GLU A 378 27.63 -5.02 21.47
N LYS A 379 26.71 -5.27 22.41
CA LYS A 379 25.28 -5.49 22.10
C LYS A 379 24.52 -4.23 21.70
N CYS A 380 24.91 -3.06 22.22
CA CYS A 380 24.34 -1.77 21.83
C CYS A 380 24.98 -1.21 20.54
N GLY A 381 26.15 -1.71 20.15
CA GLY A 381 26.90 -1.24 18.99
C GLY A 381 27.58 0.13 19.18
N VAL A 382 27.89 0.50 20.42
CA VAL A 382 28.52 1.77 20.84
C VAL A 382 29.95 1.49 21.34
N SER A 383 30.85 2.48 21.37
CA SER A 383 32.18 2.28 21.97
C SER A 383 32.14 2.33 23.50
N ASP A 384 32.99 1.54 24.15
CA ASP A 384 33.10 1.48 25.62
C ASP A 384 33.35 2.87 26.24
N GLY A 385 34.27 3.66 25.66
CA GLY A 385 34.54 5.03 26.11
C GLY A 385 33.31 5.95 26.02
N THR A 386 32.41 5.73 25.07
CA THR A 386 31.17 6.53 24.95
C THR A 386 30.20 6.20 26.08
N ILE A 387 30.15 4.93 26.51
CA ILE A 387 29.33 4.52 27.66
C ILE A 387 29.90 5.15 28.93
N LYS A 388 31.21 5.04 29.17
CA LYS A 388 31.88 5.60 30.35
C LYS A 388 31.73 7.12 30.46
N THR A 389 31.93 7.82 29.34
CA THR A 389 31.75 9.28 29.30
C THR A 389 30.30 9.67 29.58
N THR A 390 29.31 9.01 28.95
CA THR A 390 27.88 9.28 29.20
C THR A 390 27.47 8.95 30.63
N TYR A 391 27.98 7.84 31.18
CA TYR A 391 27.75 7.41 32.55
C TYR A 391 28.27 8.42 33.57
N LYS A 392 29.37 9.14 33.29
CA LYS A 392 29.87 10.23 34.16
C LYS A 392 28.85 11.33 34.40
N PHE A 393 28.09 11.71 33.38
CA PHE A 393 27.05 12.72 33.50
C PHE A 393 25.82 12.15 34.22
N LEU A 394 25.43 10.92 33.91
CA LEU A 394 24.34 10.25 34.61
C LEU A 394 24.64 10.07 36.11
N TYR A 395 25.86 9.70 36.46
CA TYR A 395 26.27 9.46 37.84
C TYR A 395 26.28 10.75 38.69
N ALA A 396 26.60 11.89 38.09
CA ALA A 396 26.52 13.19 38.74
C ALA A 396 25.07 13.59 39.11
N MET A 397 24.09 13.07 38.38
CA MET A 397 22.67 13.35 38.58
C MET A 397 21.92 12.19 39.24
N ARG A 398 22.63 11.18 39.74
CA ARG A 398 22.02 9.95 40.27
C ARG A 398 21.01 10.25 41.37
N ASP A 399 21.27 11.24 42.22
CA ASP A 399 20.40 11.57 43.35
C ASP A 399 19.07 12.23 42.91
N GLN A 400 19.05 12.90 41.75
CA GLN A 400 17.83 13.51 41.18
C GLN A 400 17.03 12.52 40.34
N ILE A 401 17.71 11.55 39.72
CA ILE A 401 17.14 10.56 38.81
C ILE A 401 16.56 9.37 39.61
N ILE A 402 17.13 9.06 40.77
CA ILE A 402 16.66 7.89 41.53
C ILE A 402 15.34 8.21 42.22
N GLN A 403 14.26 7.68 41.67
CA GLN A 403 12.95 7.77 42.28
C GLN A 403 12.83 6.81 43.48
N PRO A 404 12.06 7.18 44.51
CA PRO A 404 11.84 6.34 45.69
C PRO A 404 11.18 4.99 45.35
N GLU A 405 10.50 4.88 44.20
CA GLU A 405 9.94 3.62 43.67
C GLU A 405 11.00 2.55 43.39
N TRP A 406 12.26 2.92 43.18
CA TRP A 406 13.32 1.96 42.86
C TRP A 406 13.85 1.30 44.14
N VAL A 407 13.83 2.05 45.25
CA VAL A 407 14.26 1.57 46.57
C VAL A 407 13.30 0.51 47.10
N SER A 408 12.00 0.62 46.78
CA SER A 408 11.00 -0.39 47.17
C SER A 408 11.10 -1.68 46.34
N GLN A 409 11.65 -1.63 45.13
CA GLN A 409 11.84 -2.79 44.25
C GLN A 409 13.20 -3.49 44.43
N GLY A 410 13.99 -3.09 45.44
CA GLY A 410 15.27 -3.71 45.79
C GLY A 410 16.50 -3.12 45.09
N ALA A 411 16.34 -2.03 44.32
CA ALA A 411 17.46 -1.30 43.76
C ALA A 411 18.13 -0.42 44.83
N ARG A 412 19.46 -0.52 44.97
CA ARG A 412 20.23 0.25 45.95
C ARG A 412 21.16 1.21 45.21
N VAL A 413 21.08 2.49 45.57
CA VAL A 413 21.94 3.55 45.01
C VAL A 413 23.41 3.30 45.34
N ASP A 414 23.67 2.76 46.53
CA ASP A 414 25.02 2.53 47.06
C ASP A 414 25.81 1.47 46.27
N ARG A 415 25.13 0.61 45.50
CA ARG A 415 25.76 -0.42 44.66
C ARG A 415 26.26 0.11 43.32
N VAL A 416 25.88 1.35 42.97
CA VAL A 416 26.24 1.95 41.69
C VAL A 416 27.71 2.39 41.78
N PRO A 417 28.63 1.78 41.00
CA PRO A 417 30.04 2.05 41.14
C PRO A 417 30.36 3.48 40.74
N GLY A 418 31.10 4.16 41.60
CA GLY A 418 31.73 5.42 41.27
C GLY A 418 32.73 5.24 40.13
N ILE A 419 32.92 6.28 39.33
CA ILE A 419 33.90 6.27 38.25
C ILE A 419 35.27 6.51 38.89
N HIS A 420 36.00 5.43 39.15
CA HIS A 420 37.45 5.53 39.24
C HIS A 420 38.00 5.56 37.81
N ASN A 421 38.86 6.56 37.56
CA ASN A 421 39.48 6.86 36.27
C ASN A 421 40.15 5.64 35.64
#